data_AF-A0A4R0R7Y2-F1
#
_entry.id   AF-A0A4R0R7Y2-F1
#
_cell.length_a   1.000
_cell.length_b   1.000
_cell.length_c   1.000
_cell.angle_alpha   90.00
_cell.angle_beta   90.00
_cell.angle_gamma   90.00
#
_symmetry.space_group_name_H-M   'P 1'
#
loop_
_entity.id
_entity.type
_entity.pdbx_description
1 polymer ?
#
loop_
_entity_poly.entity_id
_entity_poly.type
_entity_poly.pdbx_seq_one_letter_code
_entity_poly.pdbx_strand_id
1 'polypeptide(L)'
;MQPHAKKKANSEAHEVIVVSDNSDDDGDKPARKPSFQARRADTQADAISISSLTKDRDRADALLEVRRARTEEYKTQMATRKAGAAQIKAGAARYKAQAEQYKADVARLEADAAEQRAENTLERVSGLLMCSECAEPMYRPVSLRCGHSFCERCLRDVFAQILEKYLKDVDENYCILTEEVQELVDRAVSMKHSGRSDEMVYEFEETAVFLVRASEGPRYICPSCKNRVYDAPTRAYVIEQVVEVLESHYDTVVPDDGPVDWTPYFLVFPY
;
A
#
# COMPACT_ATOMS: atom_id res chain seq x y z
N MET A 1 -22.84 33.21 9.26
CA MET A 1 -23.60 32.98 8.01
C MET A 1 -23.28 31.59 7.50
N GLN A 2 -24.11 30.61 7.85
CA GLN A 2 -24.21 29.35 7.11
C GLN A 2 -25.17 29.56 5.93
N PRO A 3 -25.10 28.72 4.89
CA PRO A 3 -26.19 27.77 4.74
C PRO A 3 -25.75 26.33 4.43
N HIS A 4 -26.54 25.41 4.97
CA HIS A 4 -26.59 23.99 4.65
C HIS A 4 -27.12 23.74 3.24
N ALA A 5 -26.59 22.72 2.56
CA ALA A 5 -27.32 21.94 1.55
C ALA A 5 -27.02 20.45 1.74
N LYS A 6 -28.09 19.68 1.89
CA LYS A 6 -28.13 18.24 2.16
C LYS A 6 -28.20 17.45 0.84
N LYS A 7 -27.90 16.14 0.95
CA LYS A 7 -28.37 15.02 0.10
C LYS A 7 -27.68 14.91 -1.29
N LYS A 8 -27.33 13.73 -1.82
CA LYS A 8 -27.80 12.35 -1.62
C LYS A 8 -26.74 11.37 -2.15
N ALA A 9 -26.65 10.20 -1.51
CA ALA A 9 -25.99 9.02 -2.05
C ALA A 9 -26.67 8.60 -3.37
N ASN A 10 -25.86 8.30 -4.39
CA ASN A 10 -26.34 7.61 -5.58
C ASN A 10 -25.80 6.18 -5.54
N SER A 11 -26.61 5.28 -5.00
CA SER A 11 -26.50 3.85 -5.21
C SER A 11 -26.98 3.57 -6.64
N GLU A 12 -26.07 3.29 -7.56
CA GLU A 12 -26.44 2.81 -8.89
C GLU A 12 -27.08 1.42 -8.74
N ALA A 13 -28.40 1.40 -8.94
CA ALA A 13 -29.19 0.20 -9.04
C ALA A 13 -28.79 -0.52 -10.34
N HIS A 14 -28.25 -1.73 -10.21
CA HIS A 14 -28.19 -2.69 -11.30
C HIS A 14 -29.62 -3.00 -11.75
N GLU A 15 -30.02 -2.46 -12.90
CA GLU A 15 -31.26 -2.84 -13.57
C GLU A 15 -31.08 -4.27 -14.11
N VAL A 16 -31.54 -5.23 -13.32
CA VAL A 16 -31.66 -6.63 -13.73
C VAL A 16 -32.79 -6.68 -14.78
N ILE A 17 -32.42 -6.79 -16.06
CA ILE A 17 -33.39 -7.08 -17.12
C ILE A 17 -33.87 -8.53 -16.92
N VAL A 18 -35.00 -8.68 -16.24
CA VAL A 18 -35.74 -9.93 -16.16
C VAL A 18 -36.41 -10.15 -17.52
N VAL A 19 -35.76 -10.91 -18.40
CA VAL A 19 -36.41 -11.42 -19.62
C VAL A 19 -37.41 -12.48 -19.18
N SER A 20 -38.68 -12.09 -19.12
CA SER A 20 -39.79 -13.02 -18.88
C SER A 20 -39.97 -13.89 -20.12
N ASP A 21 -39.76 -15.20 -19.94
CA ASP A 21 -39.99 -16.24 -20.93
C ASP A 21 -41.51 -16.54 -20.98
N ASN A 22 -42.25 -15.75 -21.77
CA ASN A 22 -43.63 -16.08 -22.13
C ASN A 22 -43.60 -16.96 -23.38
N SER A 23 -43.38 -18.25 -23.16
CA SER A 23 -43.66 -19.30 -24.12
C SER A 23 -45.17 -19.59 -24.11
N ASP A 24 -45.94 -18.82 -24.90
CA ASP A 24 -47.33 -19.15 -25.18
C ASP A 24 -47.38 -20.16 -26.34
N ASP A 25 -47.47 -21.43 -25.95
CA ASP A 25 -47.78 -22.62 -26.74
C ASP A 25 -49.28 -22.66 -27.06
N ASP A 26 -49.69 -22.01 -28.15
CA ASP A 26 -51.05 -22.15 -28.68
C ASP A 26 -51.09 -23.30 -29.70
N GLY A 27 -51.26 -24.50 -29.18
CA GLY A 27 -51.62 -25.70 -29.94
C GLY A 27 -53.01 -25.53 -30.57
N ASP A 28 -53.04 -25.29 -31.88
CA ASP A 28 -54.28 -25.21 -32.65
C ASP A 28 -54.89 -26.61 -32.83
N LYS A 29 -56.05 -26.84 -32.20
CA LYS A 29 -56.81 -28.10 -32.21
C LYS A 29 -57.58 -28.23 -33.53
N PRO A 30 -57.59 -29.39 -34.21
CA PRO A 30 -58.35 -29.54 -35.44
C PRO A 30 -59.86 -29.49 -35.18
N ALA A 31 -60.54 -28.58 -35.87
CA ALA A 31 -61.99 -28.40 -35.83
C ALA A 31 -62.76 -29.64 -36.31
N ARG A 32 -63.92 -29.85 -35.69
CA ARG A 32 -64.87 -30.97 -35.85
C ARG A 32 -65.34 -31.18 -37.30
N LYS A 33 -65.45 -32.45 -37.72
CA LYS A 33 -66.03 -32.88 -39.01
C LYS A 33 -67.55 -32.64 -39.04
N PRO A 34 -68.14 -32.06 -40.11
CA PRO A 34 -69.58 -32.07 -40.30
C PRO A 34 -70.05 -33.40 -40.93
N SER A 35 -71.22 -33.85 -40.49
CA SER A 35 -71.92 -35.05 -40.95
C SER A 35 -72.40 -34.94 -42.39
N PHE A 36 -72.17 -35.99 -43.19
CA PHE A 36 -72.75 -36.16 -44.51
C PHE A 36 -74.27 -36.37 -44.41
N GLN A 37 -75.06 -35.45 -44.99
CA GLN A 37 -76.43 -35.73 -45.40
C GLN A 37 -76.48 -35.68 -46.93
N ALA A 38 -76.75 -36.84 -47.53
CA ALA A 38 -76.91 -36.98 -48.97
C ALA A 38 -78.21 -36.30 -49.43
N ARG A 39 -78.09 -35.15 -50.10
CA ARG A 39 -79.17 -34.61 -50.93
C ARG A 39 -78.93 -35.04 -52.37
N ARG A 40 -79.94 -35.71 -52.94
CA ARG A 40 -79.99 -36.11 -54.35
C ARG A 40 -79.98 -34.84 -55.22
N ALA A 41 -79.06 -34.78 -56.17
CA ALA A 41 -78.96 -33.71 -57.14
C ALA A 41 -79.89 -34.04 -58.32
N ASP A 42 -80.94 -33.24 -58.48
CA ASP A 42 -81.64 -33.13 -59.76
C ASP A 42 -80.72 -32.38 -60.72
N THR A 43 -80.26 -33.09 -61.76
CA THR A 43 -79.40 -32.54 -62.80
C THR A 43 -80.26 -31.76 -63.79
N GLN A 44 -80.37 -30.45 -63.59
CA GLN A 44 -80.59 -29.51 -64.68
C GLN A 44 -79.20 -28.97 -65.06
N ALA A 45 -78.65 -29.50 -66.16
CA ALA A 45 -77.38 -29.07 -66.71
C ALA A 45 -77.55 -27.70 -67.35
N ASP A 46 -77.56 -26.66 -66.52
CA ASP A 46 -77.27 -25.31 -66.98
C ASP A 46 -75.86 -25.32 -67.57
N ALA A 47 -75.72 -24.82 -68.79
CA ALA A 47 -74.44 -24.71 -69.47
C ALA A 47 -73.52 -23.77 -68.66
N ILE A 48 -72.75 -24.33 -67.72
CA ILE A 48 -71.63 -23.66 -67.10
C ILE A 48 -70.65 -23.39 -68.25
N SER A 49 -70.58 -22.13 -68.65
CA SER A 49 -69.69 -21.71 -69.74
C SER A 49 -68.27 -22.19 -69.42
N ILE A 50 -67.57 -22.80 -70.38
CA ILE A 50 -66.15 -23.18 -70.23
C ILE A 50 -65.32 -21.98 -69.72
N SER A 51 -65.77 -20.75 -70.05
CA SER A 51 -65.21 -19.49 -69.56
C SER A 51 -65.33 -19.23 -68.05
N SER A 52 -66.25 -19.86 -67.32
CA SER A 52 -66.33 -19.76 -65.85
C SER A 52 -65.42 -20.76 -65.14
N LEU A 53 -65.24 -21.96 -65.69
CA LEU A 53 -64.31 -22.96 -65.15
C LEU A 53 -62.84 -22.53 -65.29
N THR A 54 -62.48 -21.88 -66.40
CA THR A 54 -61.13 -21.31 -66.58
C THR A 54 -60.88 -20.16 -65.59
N LYS A 55 -61.86 -19.28 -65.39
CA LYS A 55 -61.77 -18.19 -64.39
C LYS A 55 -61.58 -18.70 -62.96
N ASP A 56 -62.19 -19.82 -62.60
CA ASP A 56 -62.04 -20.41 -61.26
C ASP A 56 -60.69 -21.12 -61.09
N ARG A 57 -60.14 -21.72 -62.15
CA ARG A 57 -58.76 -22.25 -62.14
C ARG A 57 -57.72 -21.13 -62.01
N ASP A 58 -57.88 -20.06 -62.79
CA ASP A 58 -56.98 -18.90 -62.74
C ASP A 58 -57.02 -18.21 -61.36
N ARG A 59 -58.19 -18.18 -60.70
CA ARG A 59 -58.33 -17.73 -59.31
C ARG A 59 -57.64 -18.66 -58.31
N ALA A 60 -57.73 -19.98 -58.50
CA ALA A 60 -57.08 -20.96 -57.64
C ALA A 60 -55.54 -20.89 -57.77
N ASP A 61 -55.03 -20.73 -58.98
CA ASP A 61 -53.62 -20.53 -59.26
C ASP A 61 -53.11 -19.22 -58.64
N ALA A 62 -53.87 -18.12 -58.77
CA ALA A 62 -53.57 -16.85 -58.12
C ALA A 62 -53.52 -16.96 -56.58
N LEU A 63 -54.43 -17.73 -55.96
CA LEU A 63 -54.42 -17.97 -54.52
C LEU A 63 -53.22 -18.82 -54.06
N LEU A 64 -52.80 -19.80 -54.85
CA LEU A 64 -51.61 -20.61 -54.58
C LEU A 64 -50.34 -19.77 -54.69
N GLU A 65 -50.26 -18.85 -55.63
CA GLU A 65 -49.14 -17.90 -55.74
C GLU A 65 -49.08 -16.97 -54.52
N VAL A 66 -50.20 -16.39 -54.11
CA VAL A 66 -50.28 -15.55 -52.89
C VAL A 66 -49.87 -16.35 -51.65
N ARG A 67 -50.30 -17.61 -51.53
CA ARG A 67 -49.91 -18.49 -50.41
C ARG A 67 -48.41 -18.79 -50.41
N ARG A 68 -47.81 -19.08 -51.57
CA ARG A 68 -46.36 -19.29 -51.71
C ARG A 68 -45.58 -18.03 -51.36
N ALA A 69 -46.00 -16.87 -51.87
CA ALA A 69 -45.39 -15.58 -51.55
C ALA A 69 -45.40 -15.32 -50.04
N ARG A 70 -46.53 -15.56 -49.36
CA ARG A 70 -46.65 -15.41 -47.91
C ARG A 70 -45.75 -16.38 -47.13
N THR A 71 -45.59 -17.62 -47.61
CA THR A 71 -44.67 -18.58 -46.98
C THR A 71 -43.21 -18.19 -47.16
N GLU A 72 -42.83 -17.65 -48.32
CA GLU A 72 -41.47 -17.15 -48.55
C GLU A 72 -41.20 -15.89 -47.72
N GLU A 73 -42.16 -14.97 -47.61
CA GLU A 73 -42.06 -13.81 -46.73
C GLU A 73 -41.90 -14.22 -45.25
N TYR A 74 -42.67 -15.20 -44.79
CA TYR A 74 -42.52 -15.73 -43.43
C TYR A 74 -41.14 -16.36 -43.19
N LYS A 75 -40.62 -17.11 -44.18
CA LYS A 75 -39.28 -17.69 -44.11
C LYS A 75 -38.19 -16.61 -44.04
N THR A 76 -38.30 -15.55 -44.83
CA THR A 76 -37.33 -14.44 -44.79
C THR A 76 -37.40 -13.68 -43.46
N GLN A 77 -38.60 -13.39 -42.94
CA GLN A 77 -38.78 -12.77 -41.61
C GLN A 77 -38.21 -13.64 -40.47
N MET A 78 -38.38 -14.96 -40.53
CA MET A 78 -37.78 -15.87 -39.55
C MET A 78 -36.26 -15.93 -39.68
N ALA A 79 -35.72 -15.91 -40.91
CA ALA A 79 -34.29 -15.86 -41.14
C ALA A 79 -33.65 -14.57 -40.59
N THR A 80 -34.28 -13.41 -40.78
CA THR A 80 -33.78 -12.13 -40.25
C THR A 80 -33.84 -12.08 -38.72
N ARG A 81 -34.92 -12.55 -38.10
CA ARG A 81 -35.02 -12.65 -36.63
C ARG A 81 -33.97 -13.61 -36.05
N LYS A 82 -33.76 -14.76 -36.70
CA LYS A 82 -32.72 -15.73 -36.29
C LYS A 82 -31.32 -15.12 -36.42
N ALA A 83 -31.04 -14.38 -37.49
CA ALA A 83 -29.78 -13.67 -37.67
C ALA A 83 -29.59 -12.58 -36.59
N GLY A 84 -30.64 -11.80 -36.27
CA GLY A 84 -30.60 -10.81 -35.20
C GLY A 84 -30.35 -11.42 -33.81
N ALA A 85 -31.01 -12.53 -33.49
CA ALA A 85 -30.78 -13.27 -32.24
C ALA A 85 -29.33 -13.82 -32.16
N ALA A 86 -28.79 -14.30 -33.28
CA ALA A 86 -27.39 -14.75 -33.33
C ALA A 86 -26.40 -13.60 -33.11
N GLN A 87 -26.65 -12.41 -33.66
CA GLN A 87 -25.82 -11.23 -33.44
C GLN A 87 -25.84 -10.78 -31.97
N ILE A 88 -27.01 -10.74 -31.33
CA ILE A 88 -27.15 -10.40 -29.91
C ILE A 88 -26.39 -11.40 -29.04
N LYS A 89 -26.53 -12.70 -29.32
CA LYS A 89 -25.81 -13.75 -28.60
C LYS A 89 -24.29 -13.61 -28.74
N ALA A 90 -23.81 -13.30 -29.94
CA ALA A 90 -22.40 -13.04 -30.19
C ALA A 90 -21.91 -11.78 -29.43
N GLY A 91 -22.73 -10.71 -29.38
CA GLY A 91 -22.46 -9.51 -28.58
C GLY A 91 -22.35 -9.83 -27.08
N ALA A 92 -23.32 -10.56 -26.52
CA ALA A 92 -23.30 -10.98 -25.12
C ALA A 92 -22.06 -11.83 -24.77
N ALA A 93 -21.65 -12.73 -25.67
CA ALA A 93 -20.43 -13.50 -25.49
C ALA A 93 -19.17 -12.63 -25.49
N ARG A 94 -19.09 -11.60 -26.35
CA ARG A 94 -17.99 -10.63 -26.36
C ARG A 94 -17.93 -9.82 -25.07
N TYR A 95 -19.07 -9.28 -24.62
CA TYR A 95 -19.13 -8.54 -23.36
C TYR A 95 -18.72 -9.41 -22.17
N LYS A 96 -19.14 -10.67 -22.14
CA LYS A 96 -18.72 -11.61 -21.09
C LYS A 96 -17.22 -11.86 -21.11
N ALA A 97 -16.64 -12.10 -22.29
CA ALA A 97 -15.19 -12.30 -22.43
C ALA A 97 -14.41 -11.04 -22.01
N GLN A 98 -14.90 -9.85 -22.39
CA GLN A 98 -14.30 -8.58 -22.02
C GLN A 98 -14.39 -8.32 -20.50
N ALA A 99 -15.50 -8.70 -19.85
CA ALA A 99 -15.64 -8.58 -18.40
C ALA A 99 -14.65 -9.47 -17.64
N GLU A 100 -14.43 -10.72 -18.09
CA GLU A 100 -13.42 -11.59 -17.51
C GLU A 100 -12.00 -11.05 -17.72
N GLN A 101 -11.72 -10.47 -18.91
CA GLN A 101 -10.43 -9.82 -19.16
C GLN A 101 -10.22 -8.62 -18.23
N TYR A 102 -11.20 -7.72 -18.10
CA TYR A 102 -11.10 -6.58 -17.19
C TYR A 102 -10.91 -7.03 -15.74
N LYS A 103 -11.56 -8.11 -15.32
CA LYS A 103 -11.37 -8.67 -13.98
C LYS A 103 -9.94 -9.14 -13.76
N ALA A 104 -9.34 -9.81 -14.75
CA ALA A 104 -7.94 -10.23 -14.69
C ALA A 104 -6.98 -9.03 -14.69
N ASP A 105 -7.25 -8.02 -15.51
CA ASP A 105 -6.44 -6.80 -15.57
C ASP A 105 -6.50 -6.01 -14.26
N VAL A 106 -7.67 -5.89 -13.63
CA VAL A 106 -7.83 -5.27 -12.31
C VAL A 106 -7.03 -6.04 -11.25
N ALA A 107 -7.13 -7.37 -11.23
CA ALA A 107 -6.37 -8.19 -10.27
C ALA A 107 -4.85 -8.03 -10.44
N ARG A 108 -4.35 -7.91 -11.69
CA ARG A 108 -2.94 -7.61 -11.96
C ARG A 108 -2.54 -6.23 -11.44
N LEU A 109 -3.32 -5.19 -11.78
CA LEU A 109 -3.04 -3.83 -11.35
C LEU A 109 -3.08 -3.68 -9.81
N GLU A 110 -3.95 -4.41 -9.14
CA GLU A 110 -4.00 -4.44 -7.68
C GLU A 110 -2.75 -5.09 -7.07
N ALA A 111 -2.24 -6.16 -7.67
CA ALA A 111 -0.99 -6.80 -7.26
C ALA A 111 0.21 -5.87 -7.46
N ASP A 112 0.35 -5.27 -8.65
CA ASP A 112 1.42 -4.31 -8.96
C ASP A 112 1.39 -3.11 -8.01
N ALA A 113 0.18 -2.59 -7.71
CA ALA A 113 0.02 -1.50 -6.76
C ALA A 113 0.33 -1.92 -5.31
N ALA A 114 0.12 -3.19 -4.94
CA ALA A 114 0.50 -3.67 -3.62
C ALA A 114 2.03 -3.77 -3.47
N GLU A 115 2.71 -4.27 -4.51
CA GLU A 115 4.17 -4.33 -4.57
C GLU A 115 4.79 -2.93 -4.50
N GLN A 116 4.30 -1.99 -5.32
CA GLN A 116 4.79 -0.61 -5.31
C GLN A 116 4.58 0.09 -3.96
N ARG A 117 3.47 -0.21 -3.26
CA ARG A 117 3.24 0.32 -1.90
C ARG A 117 4.23 -0.27 -0.90
N ALA A 118 4.57 -1.55 -1.02
CA ALA A 118 5.56 -2.20 -0.16
C ALA A 118 6.95 -1.60 -0.39
N GLU A 119 7.38 -1.44 -1.64
CA GLU A 119 8.66 -0.83 -2.01
C GLU A 119 8.76 0.62 -1.52
N ASN A 120 7.73 1.44 -1.73
CA ASN A 120 7.71 2.81 -1.22
C ASN A 120 7.78 2.86 0.33
N THR A 121 7.15 1.91 1.01
CA THR A 121 7.22 1.82 2.47
C THR A 121 8.63 1.45 2.92
N LEU A 122 9.27 0.49 2.25
CA LEU A 122 10.65 0.07 2.52
C LEU A 122 11.63 1.24 2.35
N GLU A 123 11.53 1.99 1.24
CA GLU A 123 12.37 3.15 0.96
C GLU A 123 12.22 4.24 2.04
N ARG A 124 10.98 4.52 2.47
CA ARG A 124 10.72 5.48 3.54
C ARG A 124 11.28 5.06 4.89
N VAL A 125 11.21 3.77 5.23
CA VAL A 125 11.77 3.24 6.47
C VAL A 125 13.31 3.28 6.41
N SER A 126 13.90 2.89 5.29
CA SER A 126 15.35 2.94 5.06
C SER A 126 15.89 4.37 5.28
N GLY A 127 15.21 5.38 4.74
CA GLY A 127 15.59 6.79 4.96
C GLY A 127 15.57 7.26 6.43
N LEU A 128 14.72 6.67 7.29
CA LEU A 128 14.66 7.01 8.72
C LEU A 128 15.81 6.42 9.54
N LEU A 129 16.53 5.46 8.97
CA LEU A 129 17.58 4.69 9.64
C LEU A 129 18.98 5.13 9.20
N MET A 130 19.07 6.22 8.46
CA MET A 130 20.34 6.81 8.06
C MET A 130 20.88 7.76 9.14
N CYS A 131 22.18 7.68 9.40
CA CYS A 131 22.89 8.58 10.29
C CYS A 131 23.03 9.96 9.64
N SER A 132 22.74 11.06 10.37
CA SER A 132 22.92 12.41 9.79
C SER A 132 24.37 12.84 9.60
N GLU A 133 25.32 12.14 10.22
CA GLU A 133 26.74 12.51 10.17
C GLU A 133 27.47 11.84 9.01
N CYS A 134 27.24 10.54 8.76
CA CYS A 134 27.85 9.82 7.64
C CYS A 134 26.90 9.61 6.44
N ALA A 135 25.60 9.89 6.58
CA ALA A 135 24.57 9.65 5.56
C ALA A 135 24.45 8.18 5.09
N GLU A 136 24.91 7.24 5.92
CA GLU A 136 24.80 5.79 5.72
C GLU A 136 23.82 5.19 6.75
N PRO A 137 23.30 3.96 6.52
CA PRO A 137 22.56 3.22 7.53
C PRO A 137 23.31 3.18 8.86
N MET A 138 22.60 3.38 9.97
CA MET A 138 23.24 3.51 11.27
C MET A 138 23.88 2.19 11.72
N TYR A 139 25.22 2.16 11.77
CA TYR A 139 25.97 1.06 12.36
C TYR A 139 26.11 1.22 13.88
N ARG A 140 25.71 0.19 14.64
CA ARG A 140 25.65 0.20 16.11
C ARG A 140 25.04 1.50 16.66
N PRO A 141 23.78 1.79 16.33
CA PRO A 141 23.17 3.08 16.66
C PRO A 141 23.17 3.33 18.17
N VAL A 142 23.50 4.56 18.56
CA VAL A 142 23.33 5.07 19.93
C VAL A 142 22.34 6.24 19.91
N SER A 143 21.42 6.25 20.87
CA SER A 143 20.41 7.28 21.02
C SER A 143 20.77 8.24 22.16
N LEU A 144 20.57 9.52 21.89
CA LEU A 144 20.61 10.59 22.89
C LEU A 144 19.24 10.75 23.56
N ARG A 145 19.19 11.38 24.74
CA ARG A 145 17.93 11.69 25.45
C ARG A 145 16.98 12.59 24.66
N CYS A 146 17.49 13.36 23.70
CA CYS A 146 16.67 14.15 22.79
C CYS A 146 15.95 13.31 21.71
N GLY A 147 16.18 11.99 21.66
CA GLY A 147 15.55 11.05 20.73
C GLY A 147 16.29 10.83 19.41
N HIS A 148 17.33 11.62 19.10
CA HIS A 148 18.13 11.42 17.90
C HIS A 148 19.12 10.27 18.08
N SER A 149 19.33 9.52 17.00
CA SER A 149 20.23 8.36 16.96
C SER A 149 21.27 8.53 15.86
N PHE A 150 22.47 8.02 16.12
CA PHE A 150 23.64 8.13 15.24
C PHE A 150 24.46 6.85 15.34
N CYS A 151 25.37 6.62 14.39
CA CYS A 151 26.37 5.57 14.57
C CYS A 151 27.21 5.84 15.83
N GLU A 152 27.58 4.77 16.54
CA GLU A 152 28.41 4.84 17.74
C GLU A 152 29.68 5.68 17.50
N ARG A 153 30.34 5.41 16.38
CA ARG A 153 31.58 6.06 15.95
C ARG A 153 31.38 7.53 15.58
N CYS A 154 30.37 7.85 14.78
CA CYS A 154 30.10 9.23 14.37
C CYS A 154 29.87 10.16 15.56
N LEU A 155 29.07 9.72 16.53
CA LEU A 155 28.81 10.54 17.71
C LEU A 155 30.07 10.72 18.57
N ARG A 156 30.91 9.68 18.68
CA ARG A 156 32.19 9.77 19.36
C ARG A 156 33.11 10.79 18.71
N ASP A 157 33.25 10.75 17.39
CA ASP A 157 34.15 11.63 16.65
C ASP A 157 33.73 13.10 16.83
N VAL A 158 32.42 13.38 16.84
CA VAL A 158 31.90 14.72 17.14
C VAL A 158 32.24 15.14 18.58
N PHE A 159 32.04 14.26 19.56
CA PHE A 159 32.33 14.59 20.97
C PHE A 159 33.84 14.74 21.22
N ALA A 160 34.68 13.96 20.54
CA ALA A 160 36.13 14.11 20.56
C ALA A 160 36.56 15.50 20.07
N GLN A 161 35.98 15.99 18.98
CA GLN A 161 36.28 17.32 18.48
C GLN A 161 35.83 18.43 19.44
N ILE A 162 34.68 18.26 20.11
CA ILE A 162 34.20 19.22 21.12
C ILE A 162 35.16 19.25 22.31
N LEU A 163 35.59 18.07 22.79
CA LEU A 163 36.52 17.95 23.89
C LEU A 163 37.88 18.57 23.54
N GLU A 164 38.42 18.25 22.37
CA GLU A 164 39.71 18.79 21.92
C GLU A 164 39.68 20.32 21.81
N LYS A 165 38.59 20.90 21.30
CA LYS A 165 38.41 22.36 21.27
C LYS A 165 38.33 22.96 22.65
N TYR A 166 37.55 22.36 23.54
CA TYR A 166 37.45 22.79 24.92
C TYR A 166 38.82 22.79 25.61
N LEU A 167 39.60 21.72 25.45
CA LEU A 167 40.94 21.62 26.05
C LEU A 167 41.88 22.70 25.52
N LYS A 168 41.86 23.00 24.21
CA LYS A 168 42.64 24.10 23.62
C LYS A 168 42.19 25.47 24.14
N ASP A 169 40.88 25.70 24.21
CA ASP A 169 40.33 26.97 24.71
C ASP A 169 40.64 27.18 26.20
N VAL A 170 40.70 26.09 26.97
CA VAL A 170 41.13 26.09 28.37
C VAL A 170 42.63 26.34 28.45
N ASP A 171 43.49 25.67 27.69
CA ASP A 171 44.94 25.92 27.70
C ASP A 171 45.28 27.38 27.32
N GLU A 172 44.50 28.02 26.44
CA GLU A 172 44.69 29.43 26.06
C GLU A 172 44.09 30.43 27.07
N ASN A 173 43.05 30.07 27.85
CA ASN A 173 42.37 30.97 28.80
C ASN A 173 42.56 30.63 30.30
N TYR A 174 43.26 29.54 30.63
CA TYR A 174 43.32 28.97 31.98
C TYR A 174 44.76 28.77 32.47
N CYS A 175 45.40 29.88 32.83
CA CYS A 175 46.43 29.86 33.87
C CYS A 175 45.72 30.12 35.22
N ILE A 176 45.91 29.25 36.23
CA ILE A 176 45.90 29.48 37.70
C ILE A 176 45.23 28.35 38.50
N LEU A 177 44.22 27.65 37.99
CA LEU A 177 43.44 26.70 38.82
C LEU A 177 43.90 25.24 38.72
N THR A 178 44.82 24.90 37.81
CA THR A 178 45.35 23.53 37.68
C THR A 178 46.30 23.15 38.80
N GLU A 179 47.13 24.04 39.34
CA GLU A 179 48.12 23.62 40.35
C GLU A 179 47.44 23.19 41.67
N GLU A 180 46.44 23.94 42.14
CA GLU A 180 45.69 23.60 43.37
C GLU A 180 44.77 22.39 43.21
N VAL A 181 44.10 22.26 42.05
CA VAL A 181 43.22 21.11 41.75
C VAL A 181 44.02 19.86 41.44
N GLN A 182 45.13 19.97 40.70
CA GLN A 182 46.04 18.86 40.42
C GLN A 182 46.71 18.39 41.71
N GLU A 183 47.13 19.30 42.60
CA GLU A 183 47.67 18.93 43.91
C GLU A 183 46.60 18.26 44.79
N LEU A 184 45.33 18.68 44.71
CA LEU A 184 44.21 17.99 45.36
C LEU A 184 44.00 16.57 44.79
N VAL A 185 44.05 16.40 43.47
CA VAL A 185 43.91 15.11 42.79
C VAL A 185 45.10 14.19 43.10
N ASP A 186 46.34 14.67 43.04
CA ASP A 186 47.55 13.91 43.36
C ASP A 186 47.58 13.50 44.84
N ARG A 187 47.06 14.35 45.73
CA ARG A 187 46.87 14.05 47.15
C ARG A 187 45.77 13.00 47.37
N ALA A 188 44.70 13.02 46.57
CA ALA A 188 43.66 11.99 46.53
C ALA A 188 44.20 10.62 46.13
N VAL A 189 45.00 10.60 45.06
CA VAL A 189 45.62 9.39 44.51
C VAL A 189 46.66 8.84 45.48
N SER A 190 47.48 9.71 46.08
CA SER A 190 48.40 9.31 47.17
C SER A 190 47.69 8.75 48.39
N MET A 191 46.49 9.26 48.74
CA MET A 191 45.70 8.73 49.85
C MET A 191 45.21 7.29 49.57
N LYS A 192 44.80 6.97 48.34
CA LYS A 192 44.39 5.60 47.94
C LYS A 192 45.52 4.57 48.05
N HIS A 193 46.77 4.97 47.82
CA HIS A 193 47.92 4.07 47.93
C HIS A 193 48.42 3.85 49.37
N SER A 194 47.87 4.57 50.36
CA SER A 194 48.34 4.55 51.76
C SER A 194 47.56 3.62 52.70
N GLY A 195 46.56 2.87 52.23
CA GLY A 195 45.79 1.93 53.06
C GLY A 195 44.87 2.59 54.10
N ARG A 196 44.39 3.81 53.82
CA ARG A 196 43.42 4.54 54.66
C ARG A 196 42.00 3.97 54.52
N SER A 197 41.15 4.20 55.53
CA SER A 197 39.77 3.71 55.62
C SER A 197 38.88 4.15 54.45
N ASP A 198 38.05 3.23 53.94
CA ASP A 198 37.15 3.42 52.79
C ASP A 198 36.27 4.69 52.89
N GLU A 199 35.81 5.06 54.10
CA GLU A 199 35.05 6.31 54.33
C GLU A 199 35.75 7.58 53.81
N MET A 200 37.07 7.67 54.00
CA MET A 200 37.84 8.88 53.69
C MET A 200 38.14 9.00 52.18
N VAL A 201 38.12 7.86 51.48
CA VAL A 201 38.25 7.79 50.02
C VAL A 201 36.93 8.21 49.35
N TYR A 202 35.80 7.80 49.92
CA TYR A 202 34.45 8.14 49.41
C TYR A 202 34.14 9.63 49.50
N GLU A 203 34.38 10.27 50.65
CA GLU A 203 34.19 11.73 50.80
C GLU A 203 35.06 12.54 49.82
N PHE A 204 36.26 12.03 49.53
CA PHE A 204 37.17 12.67 48.59
C PHE A 204 36.70 12.51 47.14
N GLU A 205 36.22 11.33 46.75
CA GLU A 205 35.59 11.11 45.45
C GLU A 205 34.36 12.00 45.26
N GLU A 206 33.52 12.14 46.28
CA GLU A 206 32.34 13.00 46.23
C GLU A 206 32.72 14.49 46.07
N THR A 207 33.76 14.93 46.78
CA THR A 207 34.29 16.30 46.66
C THR A 207 34.93 16.56 45.30
N ALA A 208 35.68 15.58 44.75
CA ALA A 208 36.26 15.69 43.42
C ALA A 208 35.17 15.74 42.34
N VAL A 209 34.14 14.90 42.44
CA VAL A 209 32.96 14.92 41.55
C VAL A 209 32.22 16.26 41.65
N PHE A 210 32.08 16.83 42.84
CA PHE A 210 31.48 18.14 43.05
C PHE A 210 32.29 19.26 42.36
N LEU A 211 33.61 19.27 42.52
CA LEU A 211 34.50 20.26 41.90
C LEU A 211 34.50 20.16 40.37
N VAL A 212 34.50 18.95 39.81
CA VAL A 212 34.39 18.74 38.36
C VAL A 212 33.01 19.19 37.83
N ARG A 213 31.92 18.96 38.58
CA ARG A 213 30.58 19.49 38.24
C ARG A 213 30.47 21.01 38.35
N ALA A 214 31.24 21.62 39.25
CA ALA A 214 31.30 23.07 39.43
C ALA A 214 32.17 23.75 38.36
N SER A 215 33.12 23.03 37.76
CA SER A 215 33.83 23.49 36.56
C SER A 215 32.91 23.38 35.33
N GLU A 216 32.82 24.43 34.53
CA GLU A 216 32.07 24.39 33.26
C GLU A 216 32.80 23.46 32.28
N GLY A 217 32.49 22.17 32.33
CA GLY A 217 33.03 21.17 31.41
C GLY A 217 32.62 21.40 29.95
N PRO A 218 33.13 20.57 29.01
CA PRO A 218 32.81 20.68 27.59
C PRO A 218 31.31 20.59 27.33
N ARG A 219 30.79 21.51 26.51
CA ARG A 219 29.36 21.57 26.18
C ARG A 219 29.03 20.64 25.02
N TYR A 220 28.84 19.36 25.31
CA TYR A 220 28.38 18.38 24.31
C TYR A 220 26.99 18.73 23.80
N ILE A 221 26.79 18.63 22.49
CA ILE A 221 25.54 18.96 21.80
C ILE A 221 25.16 17.87 20.81
N CYS A 222 23.85 17.62 20.68
CA CYS A 222 23.33 16.74 19.65
C CYS A 222 23.60 17.34 18.26
N PRO A 223 24.18 16.59 17.31
CA PRO A 223 24.42 17.08 15.96
C PRO A 223 23.15 17.54 15.22
N SER A 224 22.02 16.87 15.43
CA SER A 224 20.75 17.18 14.75
C SER A 224 20.00 18.37 15.35
N CYS A 225 19.71 18.35 16.67
CA CYS A 225 18.85 19.38 17.29
C CYS A 225 19.60 20.42 18.13
N LYS A 226 20.92 20.28 18.29
CA LYS A 226 21.79 21.17 19.09
C LYS A 226 21.46 21.25 20.58
N ASN A 227 20.53 20.43 21.09
CA ASN A 227 20.29 20.28 22.52
C ASN A 227 21.57 19.78 23.22
N ARG A 228 21.80 20.26 24.44
CA ARG A 228 22.91 19.79 25.26
C ARG A 228 22.73 18.33 25.66
N VAL A 229 23.85 17.62 25.69
CA VAL A 229 23.92 16.21 26.09
C VAL A 229 24.66 16.14 27.41
N TYR A 230 23.98 15.65 28.44
CA TYR A 230 24.55 15.46 29.77
C TYR A 230 24.70 13.98 30.12
N ASP A 231 23.91 13.10 29.51
CA ASP A 231 23.94 11.67 29.80
C ASP A 231 24.71 10.90 28.73
N ALA A 232 25.25 9.74 29.12
CA ALA A 232 25.86 8.81 28.18
C ALA A 232 24.83 8.34 27.13
N PRO A 233 25.21 8.26 25.84
CA PRO A 233 24.37 7.68 24.81
C PRO A 233 23.99 6.23 25.13
N THR A 234 22.75 5.84 24.84
CA THR A 234 22.28 4.47 25.05
C THR A 234 22.25 3.71 23.73
N ARG A 235 22.75 2.47 23.68
CA ARG A 235 22.69 1.65 22.47
C ARG A 235 21.24 1.33 22.08
N ALA A 236 20.91 1.56 20.82
CA ALA A 236 19.57 1.45 20.26
C ALA A 236 19.37 0.10 19.55
N TYR A 237 19.34 -0.99 20.32
CA TYR A 237 19.25 -2.36 19.79
C TYR A 237 18.10 -2.61 18.82
N VAL A 238 16.96 -1.93 19.01
CA VAL A 238 15.80 -2.07 18.10
C VAL A 238 16.11 -1.47 16.73
N ILE A 239 16.81 -0.32 16.69
CA ILE A 239 17.22 0.30 15.42
C ILE A 239 18.23 -0.61 14.72
N GLU A 240 19.19 -1.16 15.47
CA GLU A 240 20.20 -2.10 14.98
C GLU A 240 19.55 -3.32 14.31
N GLN A 241 18.58 -3.97 14.97
CA GLN A 241 17.85 -5.10 14.40
C GLN A 241 17.08 -4.75 13.12
N VAL A 242 16.47 -3.56 13.05
CA VAL A 242 15.73 -3.14 11.86
C VAL A 242 16.69 -2.85 10.70
N VAL A 243 17.85 -2.25 10.97
CA VAL A 243 18.91 -2.02 9.97
C VAL A 243 19.41 -3.35 9.42
N GLU A 244 19.73 -4.33 10.27
CA GLU A 244 20.16 -5.67 9.85
C GLU A 244 19.14 -6.37 8.92
N VAL A 245 17.84 -6.27 9.26
CA VAL A 245 16.77 -6.84 8.42
C VAL A 245 16.70 -6.15 7.06
N LEU A 246 16.85 -4.82 7.01
CA LEU A 246 16.83 -4.09 5.74
C LEU A 246 18.07 -4.37 4.89
N GLU A 247 19.25 -4.44 5.50
CA GLU A 247 20.50 -4.72 4.77
C GLU A 247 20.50 -6.15 4.20
N SER A 248 19.85 -7.11 4.86
CA SER A 248 19.64 -8.44 4.28
C SER A 248 18.82 -8.43 2.99
N HIS A 249 18.03 -7.39 2.74
CA HIS A 249 17.32 -7.18 1.47
C HIS A 249 18.21 -6.55 0.38
N TYR A 250 19.26 -5.82 0.77
CA TYR A 250 20.12 -5.06 -0.14
C TYR A 250 21.52 -5.67 -0.35
N ASP A 251 21.84 -6.82 0.27
CA ASP A 251 23.15 -7.51 0.17
C ASP A 251 24.34 -6.59 0.52
N THR A 252 24.18 -5.68 1.47
CA THR A 252 25.25 -4.76 1.92
C THR A 252 26.01 -5.32 3.13
N VAL A 253 27.34 -5.25 3.11
CA VAL A 253 28.21 -5.71 4.21
C VAL A 253 28.36 -4.63 5.27
N VAL A 254 28.03 -4.97 6.50
CA VAL A 254 28.22 -4.12 7.68
C VAL A 254 29.68 -4.19 8.15
N PRO A 255 30.41 -3.07 8.28
CA PRO A 255 31.75 -3.06 8.87
C PRO A 255 31.71 -3.51 10.34
N ASP A 256 32.64 -4.38 10.78
CA ASP A 256 32.78 -4.77 12.20
C ASP A 256 33.96 -4.02 12.85
N ASP A 257 33.66 -2.94 13.58
CA ASP A 257 34.67 -2.08 14.24
C ASP A 257 34.88 -2.45 15.74
N GLY A 258 34.24 -3.51 16.26
CA GLY A 258 34.39 -3.94 17.67
C GLY A 258 33.74 -3.02 18.73
N PRO A 259 33.77 -3.41 20.03
CA PRO A 259 33.19 -2.64 21.12
C PRO A 259 34.06 -1.45 21.50
N VAL A 260 33.46 -0.36 21.95
CA VAL A 260 34.22 0.86 22.24
C VAL A 260 34.02 1.45 23.62
N ASP A 261 35.09 2.08 24.12
CA ASP A 261 35.19 2.72 25.41
C ASP A 261 34.70 4.18 25.36
N TRP A 262 33.68 4.47 26.16
CA TRP A 262 33.07 5.79 26.30
C TRP A 262 33.59 6.56 27.52
N THR A 263 34.43 5.93 28.35
CA THR A 263 34.95 6.53 29.59
C THR A 263 35.58 7.91 29.38
N PRO A 264 36.38 8.21 28.33
CA PRO A 264 37.03 9.52 28.19
C PRO A 264 36.06 10.71 28.04
N TYR A 265 34.83 10.45 27.60
CA TYR A 265 33.80 11.48 27.37
C TYR A 265 32.82 11.62 28.53
N PHE A 266 32.76 10.62 29.41
CA PHE A 266 31.72 10.49 30.44
C PHE A 266 32.24 10.12 31.82
N LEU A 267 33.55 10.24 32.08
CA LEU A 267 34.23 10.06 33.38
C LEU A 267 33.70 10.94 34.53
N VAL A 268 32.60 11.68 34.33
CA VAL A 268 32.04 12.67 35.27
C VAL A 268 30.61 12.30 35.72
N PHE A 269 30.01 11.22 35.21
CA PHE A 269 28.64 10.83 35.58
C PHE A 269 28.62 9.55 36.42
N PRO A 270 28.53 9.66 37.77
CA PRO A 270 28.12 8.52 38.57
C PRO A 270 26.65 8.23 38.26
N TYR A 271 26.35 6.95 38.05
CA TYR A 271 25.00 6.43 38.23
C TYR A 271 24.49 6.73 39.64
#